data_AF-A0A095A657-F1
#
_entry.id   AF-A0A095A657-F1
#
_cell.length_a   1.000
_cell.length_b   1.000
_cell.length_c   1.000
_cell.angle_alpha   90.00
_cell.angle_beta   90.00
_cell.angle_gamma   90.00
#
_symmetry.space_group_name_H-M   'P 1'
#
loop_
_entity.id
_entity.type
_entity.pdbx_description
1 polymer ?
#
loop_
_entity_poly.entity_id
_entity_poly.type
_entity_poly.pdbx_seq_one_letter_code
_entity_poly.pdbx_strand_id
1 'polypeptide(L)'
;MEVKLWRHKYKDSVDAFVEEAFIRRELSDNFCYYNPKYDSIEGAWKWAQDTLAQHAHDKRNPSYSEEIMIAAETKDDLWNAAQRQLVRSGKLHGFLRMYWAKKILEWHGS
;
A
#
# COMPACT_ATOMS: atom_id res chain seq x y z
N MET A 1 18.91 -11.91 -17.94
CA MET A 1 17.74 -12.09 -17.05
C MET A 1 16.87 -13.20 -17.63
N GLU A 2 16.75 -14.32 -16.93
CA GLU A 2 16.17 -15.57 -17.45
C GLU A 2 14.72 -15.40 -17.95
N VAL A 3 13.93 -14.54 -17.30
CA VAL A 3 12.54 -14.26 -17.68
C VAL A 3 12.38 -13.70 -19.10
N LYS A 4 13.37 -12.96 -19.62
CA LYS A 4 13.31 -12.36 -20.98
C LYS A 4 13.32 -13.43 -22.08
N LEU A 5 13.92 -14.59 -21.83
CA LEU A 5 13.96 -15.70 -22.80
C LEU A 5 12.54 -16.21 -23.11
N TRP A 6 11.62 -16.09 -22.16
CA TRP A 6 10.23 -16.55 -22.26
C TRP A 6 9.28 -15.54 -22.89
N ARG A 7 9.74 -14.32 -23.19
CA ARG A 7 8.90 -13.22 -23.70
C ARG A 7 8.19 -13.57 -25.01
N HIS A 8 8.82 -14.35 -25.88
CA HIS A 8 8.22 -14.76 -27.16
C HIS A 8 6.96 -15.63 -26.98
N LYS A 9 6.87 -16.37 -25.87
CA LYS A 9 5.76 -17.30 -25.57
C LYS A 9 4.74 -16.72 -24.59
N TYR A 10 5.20 -15.92 -23.62
CA TYR A 10 4.38 -15.38 -22.53
C TYR A 10 4.58 -13.87 -22.37
N LYS A 11 4.50 -13.14 -23.48
CA LYS A 11 4.86 -11.72 -23.55
C LYS A 11 4.25 -10.89 -22.41
N ASP A 12 2.95 -10.98 -22.20
CA ASP A 12 2.25 -10.12 -21.23
C ASP A 12 2.61 -10.47 -19.78
N SER A 13 2.75 -11.75 -19.46
CA SER A 13 3.19 -12.19 -18.12
C SER A 13 4.64 -11.77 -17.84
N VAL A 14 5.52 -11.86 -18.85
CA VAL A 14 6.91 -11.44 -18.74
C VAL A 14 7.00 -9.91 -18.56
N ASP A 15 6.27 -9.14 -19.36
CA ASP A 15 6.27 -7.69 -19.28
C ASP A 15 5.70 -7.20 -17.93
N ALA A 16 4.60 -7.77 -17.45
CA ALA A 16 4.02 -7.45 -16.15
C ALA A 16 4.96 -7.82 -14.98
N PHE A 17 5.67 -8.95 -15.07
CA PHE A 17 6.65 -9.32 -14.07
C PHE A 17 7.83 -8.34 -14.04
N VAL A 18 8.34 -7.92 -15.20
CA VAL A 18 9.44 -6.96 -15.29
C VAL A 18 9.03 -5.59 -14.74
N GLU A 19 7.80 -5.13 -15.03
CA GLU A 19 7.24 -3.90 -14.48
C GLU A 19 7.28 -3.88 -12.95
N GLU A 20 6.78 -4.92 -12.30
CA GLU A 20 6.74 -4.97 -10.83
C GLU A 20 8.14 -5.25 -10.22
N ALA A 21 8.90 -6.19 -10.78
CA ALA A 21 10.15 -6.65 -10.18
C ALA A 21 11.34 -5.69 -10.41
N PHE A 22 11.32 -4.89 -11.47
CA PHE A 22 12.39 -3.94 -11.80
C PHE A 22 11.89 -2.52 -11.62
N ILE A 23 10.92 -2.11 -12.44
CA ILE A 23 10.54 -0.70 -12.54
C ILE A 23 9.99 -0.21 -11.20
N ARG A 24 9.02 -0.91 -10.61
CA ARG A 24 8.44 -0.48 -9.32
C ARG A 24 9.39 -0.65 -8.14
N ARG A 25 10.22 -1.70 -8.14
CA ARG A 25 11.23 -1.90 -7.10
C ARG A 25 12.27 -0.76 -7.12
N GLU A 26 12.86 -0.49 -8.27
CA GLU A 26 13.89 0.55 -8.42
C GLU A 26 13.31 1.96 -8.25
N LEU A 27 12.05 2.18 -8.64
CA LEU A 27 11.35 3.42 -8.34
C LEU A 27 11.15 3.63 -6.84
N SER A 28 10.92 2.56 -6.07
CA SER A 28 10.80 2.64 -4.61
C SER A 28 12.13 3.03 -3.97
N ASP A 29 13.25 2.43 -4.41
CA ASP A 29 14.60 2.81 -3.96
C ASP A 29 14.93 4.25 -4.35
N ASN A 30 14.59 4.65 -5.58
CA ASN A 30 14.75 6.03 -6.05
C ASN A 30 13.99 7.01 -5.16
N PHE A 31 12.74 6.72 -4.83
CA PHE A 31 11.93 7.55 -3.95
C PHE A 31 12.58 7.71 -2.57
N CYS A 32 12.96 6.60 -1.91
CA CYS A 32 13.59 6.67 -0.59
C CYS A 32 14.96 7.36 -0.61
N TYR A 33 15.74 7.19 -1.68
CA TYR A 33 17.08 7.78 -1.81
C TYR A 33 17.03 9.30 -2.02
N TYR A 34 16.14 9.77 -2.89
CA TYR A 34 16.05 11.20 -3.25
C TYR A 34 15.08 12.01 -2.38
N ASN A 35 14.27 11.35 -1.54
CA ASN A 35 13.33 12.00 -0.64
C ASN A 35 13.65 11.66 0.82
N PRO A 36 14.34 12.55 1.56
CA PRO A 36 14.64 12.34 2.98
C PRO A 36 13.40 12.20 3.88
N LYS A 37 12.21 12.57 3.39
CA LYS A 37 10.93 12.52 4.11
C LYS A 37 10.00 11.42 3.57
N TYR A 38 10.57 10.33 3.03
CA TYR A 38 9.82 9.26 2.36
C TYR A 38 8.75 8.58 3.24
N ASP A 39 8.88 8.66 4.57
CA ASP A 39 7.99 8.08 5.58
C ASP A 39 7.04 9.12 6.22
N SER A 40 6.97 10.33 5.65
CA SER A 40 6.11 11.42 6.10
C SER A 40 5.19 11.92 4.97
N ILE A 41 4.04 12.49 5.34
CA ILE A 41 3.14 13.19 4.40
C ILE A 41 3.89 14.31 3.67
N GLU A 42 4.88 14.93 4.32
CA GLU A 42 5.70 15.98 3.71
C GLU A 42 6.52 15.49 2.50
N GLY A 43 6.80 14.18 2.42
CA GLY A 43 7.45 13.56 1.27
C GLY A 43 6.50 13.26 0.11
N ALA A 44 5.18 13.38 0.28
CA ALA A 44 4.23 13.19 -0.81
C ALA A 44 4.25 14.39 -1.77
N TRP A 45 3.66 14.22 -2.96
CA TRP A 45 3.49 15.34 -3.88
C TRP A 45 2.55 16.41 -3.32
N LYS A 46 2.80 17.69 -3.67
CA LYS A 46 2.06 18.84 -3.13
C LYS A 46 0.54 18.72 -3.26
N TRP A 47 0.04 18.26 -4.41
CA TRP A 47 -1.39 18.05 -4.61
C TRP A 47 -2.00 17.03 -3.63
N ALA A 48 -1.25 15.99 -3.25
CA ALA A 48 -1.69 14.98 -2.30
C ALA A 48 -1.68 15.53 -0.87
N GLN A 49 -0.67 16.32 -0.52
CA GLN A 49 -0.63 17.04 0.76
C GLN A 49 -1.83 17.97 0.89
N ASP A 50 -2.11 18.75 -0.15
CA ASP A 50 -3.17 19.77 -0.12
C ASP A 50 -4.57 19.15 -0.01
N THR A 51 -4.86 18.08 -0.76
CA THR A 51 -6.15 17.40 -0.64
C THR A 51 -6.32 16.72 0.73
N LEU A 52 -5.27 16.08 1.26
CA LEU A 52 -5.33 15.48 2.61
C LEU A 52 -5.56 16.54 3.68
N ALA A 53 -4.92 17.71 3.57
CA ALA A 53 -5.12 18.82 4.49
C ALA A 53 -6.55 19.38 4.43
N GLN A 54 -7.13 19.52 3.22
CA GLN A 54 -8.51 19.97 3.04
C GLN A 54 -9.54 19.04 3.71
N HIS A 55 -9.26 17.73 3.70
CA HIS A 55 -10.15 16.70 4.24
C HIS A 55 -9.79 16.26 5.67
N ALA A 56 -8.86 16.95 6.35
CA ALA A 56 -8.34 16.53 7.65
C ALA A 56 -9.41 16.51 8.77
N HIS A 57 -10.46 17.33 8.63
CA HIS A 57 -11.54 17.45 9.62
C HIS A 57 -12.82 16.69 9.25
N ASP A 58 -12.78 15.91 8.16
CA ASP A 58 -13.91 15.09 7.75
C ASP A 58 -14.16 13.99 8.80
N LYS A 59 -15.43 13.76 9.13
CA LYS A 59 -15.81 12.71 10.08
C LYS A 59 -15.52 11.34 9.48
N ARG A 60 -14.64 10.57 10.15
CA ARG A 60 -14.37 9.18 9.79
C ARG A 60 -15.47 8.27 10.33
N ASN A 61 -16.06 7.46 9.45
CA ASN A 61 -17.06 6.46 9.82
C ASN A 61 -16.86 5.17 9.02
N PRO A 62 -16.44 4.07 9.65
CA PRO A 62 -16.05 3.95 11.06
C PRO A 62 -14.76 4.70 11.41
N SER A 63 -14.56 4.99 12.70
CA SER A 63 -13.30 5.50 13.25
C SER A 63 -12.76 4.47 14.24
N TYR A 64 -11.86 3.60 13.79
CA TYR A 64 -11.26 2.56 14.63
C TYR A 64 -10.03 3.10 15.35
N SER A 65 -9.80 2.58 16.57
CA SER A 65 -8.53 2.78 17.26
C SER A 65 -7.45 1.87 16.67
N GLU A 66 -6.19 2.20 16.95
CA GLU A 66 -5.05 1.40 16.52
C GLU A 66 -5.16 -0.06 17.02
N GLU A 67 -5.62 -0.27 18.26
CA GLU A 67 -5.76 -1.60 18.85
C GLU A 67 -6.77 -2.47 18.09
N ILE A 68 -7.93 -1.90 17.69
CA ILE A 68 -8.96 -2.61 16.92
C ILE A 68 -8.39 -3.00 15.54
N MET A 69 -7.66 -2.09 14.90
CA MET A 69 -7.05 -2.35 13.59
C MET A 69 -5.95 -3.42 13.70
N ILE A 70 -5.06 -3.32 14.68
CA ILE A 70 -4.01 -4.32 14.90
C ILE A 70 -4.61 -5.71 15.18
N ALA A 71 -5.66 -5.78 16.00
CA ALA A 71 -6.37 -7.01 16.36
C ALA A 71 -7.22 -7.62 15.24
N ALA A 72 -7.40 -6.92 14.11
CA ALA A 72 -8.26 -7.33 13.01
C ALA A 72 -9.74 -7.50 13.42
N GLU A 73 -10.25 -6.54 14.20
CA GLU A 73 -11.61 -6.52 14.76
C GLU A 73 -12.47 -5.40 14.15
N THR A 74 -12.20 -5.04 12.89
CA THR A 74 -13.05 -4.10 12.16
C THR A 74 -14.37 -4.77 11.73
N LYS A 75 -15.32 -3.98 11.22
CA LYS A 75 -16.54 -4.51 10.58
C LYS A 75 -16.29 -5.08 9.18
N ASP A 76 -15.09 -4.94 8.62
CA ASP A 76 -14.77 -5.40 7.28
C ASP A 76 -13.98 -6.72 7.34
N ASP A 77 -14.65 -7.81 6.99
CA ASP A 77 -14.08 -9.16 7.01
C ASP A 77 -12.89 -9.32 6.07
N LEU A 78 -12.87 -8.63 4.93
CA LEU A 78 -11.77 -8.69 3.97
C LEU A 78 -10.53 -7.99 4.55
N TRP A 79 -10.71 -6.82 5.15
CA TRP A 79 -9.63 -6.11 5.82
C TRP A 79 -9.08 -6.92 6.99
N ASN A 80 -9.96 -7.52 7.79
CA ASN A 80 -9.57 -8.37 8.90
C ASN A 80 -8.81 -9.62 8.44
N ALA A 81 -9.23 -10.25 7.33
CA ALA A 81 -8.53 -11.39 6.74
C ALA A 81 -7.12 -11.00 6.26
N ALA A 82 -6.99 -9.83 5.61
CA ALA A 82 -5.71 -9.27 5.19
C ALA A 82 -4.78 -9.02 6.39
N GLN A 83 -5.27 -8.38 7.45
CA GLN A 83 -4.50 -8.12 8.66
C GLN A 83 -4.06 -9.43 9.34
N ARG A 84 -4.96 -10.40 9.48
CA ARG A 84 -4.61 -11.73 10.03
C ARG A 84 -3.59 -12.47 9.17
N GLN A 85 -3.67 -12.37 7.84
CA GLN A 85 -2.67 -12.95 6.95
C GLN A 85 -1.31 -12.30 7.22
N LEU A 86 -1.24 -10.97 7.28
CA LEU A 86 -0.01 -10.24 7.54
C LEU A 86 0.65 -10.68 8.85
N VAL A 87 -0.12 -10.72 9.95
CA VAL A 87 0.37 -11.13 11.28
C VAL A 87 0.86 -12.59 11.28
N ARG A 88 0.16 -13.50 10.61
CA ARG A 88 0.49 -14.94 10.65
C ARG A 88 1.62 -15.34 9.70
N SER A 89 1.68 -14.75 8.51
CA SER A 89 2.62 -15.17 7.46
C SER A 89 3.78 -14.21 7.24
N GLY A 90 3.70 -12.99 7.77
CA GLY A 90 4.63 -11.89 7.44
C GLY A 90 4.52 -11.38 6.01
N LYS A 91 3.57 -11.90 5.21
CA LYS A 91 3.39 -11.53 3.80
C LYS A 91 1.92 -11.35 3.45
N LEU A 92 1.57 -10.12 3.13
CA LEU A 92 0.28 -9.78 2.54
C LEU A 92 0.34 -9.91 1.01
N HIS A 93 -0.72 -10.43 0.38
CA HIS A 93 -0.84 -10.50 -1.08
C HIS A 93 -0.80 -9.09 -1.69
N GLY A 94 -0.05 -8.90 -2.79
CA GLY A 94 0.24 -7.57 -3.35
C GLY A 94 -1.00 -6.72 -3.62
N PHE A 95 -2.04 -7.33 -4.19
CA PHE A 95 -3.34 -6.66 -4.42
C PHE A 95 -3.99 -6.16 -3.11
N LEU A 96 -3.95 -6.98 -2.06
CA LEU A 96 -4.58 -6.64 -0.78
C LEU A 96 -3.81 -5.57 -0.02
N ARG A 97 -2.50 -5.40 -0.24
CA ARG A 97 -1.70 -4.35 0.41
C ARG A 97 -2.25 -2.95 0.13
N MET A 98 -2.63 -2.67 -1.12
CA MET A 98 -3.19 -1.38 -1.50
C MET A 98 -4.52 -1.11 -0.82
N TYR A 99 -5.43 -2.09 -0.84
CA TYR A 99 -6.72 -2.01 -0.18
C TYR A 99 -6.56 -1.84 1.34
N TRP A 100 -5.70 -2.65 1.96
CA TRP A 100 -5.41 -2.61 3.38
C TRP A 100 -4.91 -1.23 3.83
N ALA A 101 -3.93 -0.65 3.12
CA ALA A 101 -3.37 0.66 3.44
C ALA A 101 -4.37 1.82 3.24
N LYS A 102 -5.20 1.75 2.19
CA LYS A 102 -6.23 2.78 1.94
C LYS A 102 -7.31 2.79 3.03
N LYS A 103 -7.69 1.62 3.54
CA LYS A 103 -8.65 1.52 4.64
C LYS A 103 -8.11 2.04 5.98
N ILE A 104 -6.80 1.96 6.20
CA ILE A 104 -6.16 2.65 7.35
C ILE A 104 -6.38 4.16 7.24
N LEU A 105 -6.10 4.76 6.08
CA LEU A 105 -6.33 6.19 5.88
C LEU A 105 -7.81 6.59 6.07
N GLU A 106 -8.74 5.74 5.63
CA GLU A 106 -10.18 5.98 5.71
C GLU A 106 -10.73 5.89 7.15
N TRP A 107 -10.23 4.95 7.95
CA TRP A 107 -10.85 4.58 9.23
C TRP A 107 -10.02 4.87 10.47
N HIS A 108 -8.73 5.21 10.34
CA HIS A 108 -7.91 5.48 11.52
C HIS A 108 -8.38 6.76 12.22
N GLY A 109 -8.88 6.60 13.45
CA GLY A 109 -9.22 7.75 14.31
C GLY A 109 -7.97 8.57 14.61
N SER A 110 -8.05 9.89 14.44
CA SER A 110 -7.02 10.79 14.96
C SER A 110 -7.21 10.97 16.46
#